data_AF-A0A254Q182-F1
#
_entry.id   AF-A0A254Q182-F1
#
_cell.length_a   1.000
_cell.length_b   1.000
_cell.length_c   1.000
_cell.angle_alpha   90.00
_cell.angle_beta   90.00
_cell.angle_gamma   90.00
#
_symmetry.space_group_name_H-M   'P 1'
#
loop_
_entity.id
_entity.type
_entity.pdbx_description
1 polymer ?
#
loop_
_entity_poly.entity_id
_entity_poly.type
_entity_poly.pdbx_seq_one_letter_code
_entity_poly.pdbx_strand_id
1 'polypeptide(L)'
;MFNDLLGKLEKLDLKLSRGYENHQEATRALIMDAEKYFMTEYGMIAPWEMRELEAAKNFTDSNWLKAATQAITNALIVSEYSDDEYWGGYIYANRDAKRTTRRI
;
A
#
# COMPACT_ATOMS: atom_id res chain seq x y z
N MET A 1 4.90 6.31 -12.42
CA MET A 1 3.87 6.59 -11.39
C MET A 1 4.29 6.02 -10.04
N PHE A 2 4.73 4.76 -9.99
CA PHE A 2 5.34 4.11 -8.82
C PHE A 2 6.39 4.94 -8.06
N ASN A 3 7.48 5.35 -8.74
CA ASN A 3 8.56 6.12 -8.10
C ASN A 3 8.11 7.49 -7.55
N ASP A 4 7.07 8.10 -8.13
CA ASP A 4 6.49 9.33 -7.61
C ASP A 4 5.73 9.09 -6.30
N LEU A 5 4.96 8.00 -6.23
CA LEU A 5 4.27 7.57 -5.02
C LEU A 5 5.23 7.24 -3.87
N LEU A 6 6.29 6.47 -4.14
CA LEU A 6 7.35 6.21 -3.16
C LEU A 6 8.01 7.50 -2.69
N GLY A 7 8.38 8.39 -3.61
CA GLY A 7 8.99 9.68 -3.25
C GLY A 7 8.06 10.58 -2.42
N LYS A 8 6.74 10.51 -2.63
CA LYS A 8 5.75 11.20 -1.79
C LYS A 8 5.63 10.56 -0.40
N LEU A 9 5.64 9.22 -0.31
CA LEU A 9 5.63 8.48 0.96
C LEU A 9 6.86 8.79 1.81
N GLU A 10 8.06 8.75 1.23
CA GLU A 10 9.31 9.10 1.92
C GLU A 10 9.28 10.52 2.48
N LYS A 11 8.77 11.47 1.70
CA LYS A 11 8.59 12.86 2.16
C LYS A 11 7.60 12.96 3.31
N LEU A 12 6.51 12.19 3.30
CA LEU A 12 5.55 12.19 4.39
C LEU A 12 6.12 11.53 5.65
N ASP A 13 6.81 10.39 5.52
CA ASP A 13 7.42 9.70 6.65
C ASP A 13 8.49 10.57 7.35
N LEU A 14 9.27 11.32 6.56
CA LEU A 14 10.22 12.30 7.10
C LEU A 14 9.53 13.42 7.87
N LYS A 15 8.37 13.91 7.38
CA LYS A 15 7.56 14.92 8.10
C LYS A 15 7.01 14.35 9.40
N LEU A 16 6.44 13.16 9.37
CA LEU A 16 5.91 12.46 10.55
C LEU A 16 6.98 12.22 11.62
N SER A 17 8.24 12.03 11.20
CA SER A 17 9.39 11.93 12.11
C SER A 17 9.77 13.26 12.78
N ARG A 18 9.35 14.40 12.23
CA ARG A 18 9.64 15.75 12.72
C ARG A 18 8.45 16.41 13.43
N GLY A 19 7.24 15.94 13.15
CA GLY A 19 5.99 16.43 13.74
C GLY A 19 4.84 15.54 13.29
N TYR A 20 4.03 15.08 14.25
CA TYR A 20 3.08 13.98 14.01
C TYR A 20 1.64 14.48 13.71
N GLU A 21 1.33 15.71 14.10
CA GLU A 21 -0.01 16.26 14.05
C GLU A 21 -0.42 16.71 12.63
N ASN A 22 -1.72 16.62 12.34
CA ASN A 22 -2.37 17.16 11.14
C ASN A 22 -1.95 16.55 9.78
N HIS A 23 -1.46 15.30 9.78
CA HIS A 23 -1.03 14.62 8.57
C HIS A 23 -1.99 13.53 8.05
N GLN A 24 -3.15 13.33 8.70
CA GLN A 24 -4.13 12.31 8.29
C GLN A 24 -4.64 12.51 6.86
N GLU A 25 -4.98 13.75 6.48
CA GLU A 25 -5.44 14.06 5.12
C GLU A 25 -4.37 13.78 4.07
N ALA A 26 -3.11 14.07 4.38
CA ALA A 26 -2.00 13.76 3.48
C ALA A 26 -1.81 12.24 3.33
N THR A 27 -1.97 11.47 4.42
CA THR A 27 -1.94 10.00 4.36
C THR A 27 -3.12 9.45 3.56
N ARG A 28 -4.35 9.95 3.77
CA ARG A 28 -5.54 9.54 2.99
C ARG A 28 -5.35 9.80 1.50
N ALA A 29 -4.79 10.95 1.14
CA ALA A 29 -4.47 11.27 -0.25
C ALA A 29 -3.49 10.26 -0.88
N LEU A 30 -2.48 9.80 -0.13
CA LEU A 30 -1.55 8.78 -0.63
C LEU A 30 -2.17 7.39 -0.76
N ILE A 31 -3.11 7.03 0.13
CA ILE A 31 -3.90 5.79 -0.01
C ILE A 31 -4.69 5.85 -1.32
N MET A 32 -5.38 6.96 -1.59
CA MET A 32 -6.14 7.14 -2.84
C MET A 32 -5.25 7.14 -4.09
N ASP A 33 -4.08 7.79 -4.03
CA ASP A 33 -3.12 7.78 -5.13
C ASP A 33 -2.61 6.35 -5.40
N ALA A 34 -2.38 5.53 -4.35
CA ALA A 34 -1.98 4.13 -4.49
C ALA A 34 -3.10 3.27 -5.09
N GLU A 35 -4.34 3.40 -4.62
CA GLU A 35 -5.51 2.71 -5.21
C GLU A 35 -5.65 3.05 -6.70
N LYS A 36 -5.55 4.35 -7.03
CA LYS A 36 -5.60 4.81 -8.41
C LYS A 36 -4.46 4.24 -9.24
N TYR A 37 -3.25 4.19 -8.70
CA TYR A 37 -2.10 3.59 -9.37
C TYR A 37 -2.37 2.13 -9.71
N PHE A 38 -2.79 1.31 -8.76
CA PHE A 38 -3.08 -0.11 -9.01
C PHE A 38 -4.18 -0.32 -10.05
N MET A 39 -5.27 0.45 -9.96
CA MET A 39 -6.34 0.42 -10.96
C MET A 39 -5.87 0.87 -12.35
N THR A 40 -4.90 1.79 -12.43
CA THR A 40 -4.40 2.31 -13.71
C THR A 40 -3.36 1.39 -14.34
N GLU A 41 -2.43 0.88 -13.53
CA GLU A 41 -1.28 0.07 -13.99
C GLU A 41 -1.67 -1.39 -14.20
N TYR A 42 -2.53 -1.94 -13.33
CA TYR A 42 -2.84 -3.37 -13.30
C TYR A 42 -4.32 -3.66 -13.59
N GLY A 43 -5.17 -2.65 -13.67
CA GLY A 43 -6.61 -2.79 -13.91
C GLY A 43 -7.40 -3.31 -12.70
N MET A 44 -6.72 -3.59 -11.58
CA MET A 44 -7.30 -4.12 -10.36
C MET A 44 -6.38 -3.86 -9.15
N ILE A 45 -6.92 -4.03 -7.95
CA ILE A 45 -6.15 -4.08 -6.71
C ILE A 45 -6.12 -5.54 -6.24
N ALA A 46 -4.94 -6.16 -6.25
CA ALA A 46 -4.81 -7.55 -5.86
C ALA A 46 -4.94 -7.76 -4.34
N PRO A 47 -5.20 -8.99 -3.86
CA PRO A 47 -5.64 -9.23 -2.49
C PRO A 47 -4.66 -8.81 -1.39
N TRP A 48 -3.35 -8.82 -1.65
CA TRP A 48 -2.35 -8.36 -0.68
C TRP A 48 -2.40 -6.84 -0.55
N GLU A 49 -2.31 -6.15 -1.67
CA GLU A 49 -2.37 -4.69 -1.78
C GLU A 49 -3.64 -4.15 -1.15
N MET A 50 -4.78 -4.78 -1.44
CA MET A 50 -6.08 -4.42 -0.85
C MET A 50 -6.06 -4.48 0.68
N ARG A 51 -5.49 -5.56 1.26
CA ARG A 51 -5.39 -5.71 2.72
C ARG A 51 -4.46 -4.68 3.35
N GLU A 52 -3.34 -4.38 2.70
CA GLU A 52 -2.41 -3.35 3.18
C GLU A 52 -3.03 -1.95 3.10
N LEU A 53 -3.77 -1.63 2.04
CA LEU A 53 -4.48 -0.35 1.91
C LEU A 53 -5.63 -0.23 2.92
N GLU A 54 -6.36 -1.31 3.22
CA GLU A 54 -7.36 -1.34 4.30
C GLU A 54 -6.71 -1.12 5.68
N ALA A 55 -5.59 -1.78 5.95
CA ALA A 55 -4.81 -1.55 7.17
C ALA A 55 -4.35 -0.08 7.24
N ALA A 56 -3.86 0.49 6.14
CA ALA A 56 -3.45 1.88 6.07
C ALA A 56 -4.60 2.85 6.39
N LYS A 57 -5.82 2.59 5.90
CA LYS A 57 -7.02 3.38 6.25
C LYS A 57 -7.29 3.34 7.75
N ASN A 58 -7.34 2.13 8.33
CA ASN A 58 -7.59 1.94 9.76
C ASN A 58 -6.53 2.62 10.63
N PHE A 59 -5.25 2.51 10.25
CA PHE A 59 -4.16 3.21 10.93
C PHE A 59 -4.29 4.72 10.79
N THR A 60 -4.67 5.23 9.62
CA THR A 60 -4.87 6.68 9.42
C THR A 60 -5.97 7.22 10.31
N ASP A 61 -7.11 6.53 10.40
CA ASP A 61 -8.24 6.92 11.24
C ASP A 61 -7.92 6.85 12.74
N SER A 62 -7.05 5.92 13.13
CA SER A 62 -6.56 5.79 14.51
C SER A 62 -5.41 6.75 14.84
N ASN A 63 -4.99 7.59 13.88
CA ASN A 63 -3.81 8.46 13.98
C ASN A 63 -2.48 7.68 14.17
N TRP A 64 -2.34 6.49 13.59
CA TRP A 64 -1.13 5.67 13.56
C TRP A 64 -0.40 5.86 12.21
N LEU A 65 -0.06 7.11 11.89
CA LEU A 65 0.31 7.56 10.54
C LEU A 65 1.58 6.91 9.99
N LYS A 66 2.56 6.58 10.84
CA LYS A 66 3.75 5.82 10.41
C LYS A 66 3.43 4.37 10.05
N ALA A 67 2.51 3.74 10.77
CA ALA A 67 2.04 2.41 10.41
C ALA A 67 1.26 2.45 9.09
N ALA A 68 0.48 3.52 8.88
CA ALA A 68 -0.20 3.75 7.62
C ALA A 68 0.77 3.92 6.44
N THR A 69 1.82 4.75 6.57
CA THR A 69 2.82 4.91 5.49
C THR A 69 3.54 3.59 5.19
N GLN A 70 3.90 2.81 6.22
CA GLN A 70 4.51 1.50 6.02
C GLN A 70 3.58 0.52 5.27
N ALA A 71 2.30 0.49 5.62
CA ALA A 71 1.33 -0.38 4.94
C ALA A 71 1.18 0.00 3.45
N ILE A 72 1.11 1.30 3.12
CA ILE A 72 1.08 1.76 1.72
C ILE A 72 2.37 1.33 0.99
N THR A 73 3.54 1.49 1.63
CA THR A 73 4.82 1.05 1.06
C THR A 73 4.84 -0.46 0.80
N ASN A 74 4.32 -1.27 1.72
CA ASN A 74 4.21 -2.72 1.52
C ASN A 74 3.34 -3.05 0.31
N ALA A 75 2.17 -2.39 0.17
CA ALA A 75 1.30 -2.58 -0.99
C ALA A 75 2.03 -2.29 -2.31
N LEU A 76 2.83 -1.23 -2.35
CA LEU A 76 3.65 -0.89 -3.52
C LEU A 76 4.72 -1.95 -3.78
N ILE A 77 5.49 -2.35 -2.77
CA ILE A 77 6.58 -3.34 -2.94
C ILE A 77 6.05 -4.68 -3.45
N VAL A 78 4.98 -5.21 -2.86
CA VAL A 78 4.46 -6.52 -3.26
C VAL A 78 3.92 -6.51 -4.68
N SER A 79 3.43 -5.35 -5.15
CA SER A 79 2.95 -5.19 -6.51
C SER A 79 4.05 -5.30 -7.58
N GLU A 80 5.32 -5.12 -7.21
CA GLU A 80 6.47 -5.25 -8.12
C GLU A 80 6.93 -6.72 -8.29
N TYR A 81 6.49 -7.64 -7.42
CA TYR A 81 6.88 -9.04 -7.50
C TYR A 81 6.36 -9.73 -8.76
N SER A 82 7.12 -10.73 -9.20
CA SER A 82 6.69 -11.62 -10.28
C SER A 82 5.49 -12.47 -9.89
N ASP A 83 4.92 -13.17 -10.87
CA ASP A 83 3.72 -13.96 -10.64
C ASP A 83 3.89 -15.08 -9.61
N ASP A 84 5.02 -15.75 -9.63
CA ASP A 84 5.27 -16.83 -8.69
C ASP A 84 5.72 -16.33 -7.32
N GLU A 85 6.51 -15.26 -7.24
CA GLU A 85 6.99 -14.71 -5.96
C GLU A 85 5.84 -14.15 -5.12
N TYR A 86 4.94 -13.38 -5.73
CA TYR A 86 3.78 -12.82 -5.03
C TYR A 86 2.92 -13.91 -4.43
N TRP A 87 2.51 -14.91 -5.23
CA TRP A 87 1.63 -15.98 -4.73
C TRP A 87 2.36 -16.89 -3.76
N GLY A 88 3.67 -17.11 -3.95
CA GLY A 88 4.50 -17.82 -2.98
C GLY A 88 4.49 -17.15 -1.61
N GLY A 89 4.74 -15.84 -1.57
CA GLY A 89 4.69 -15.05 -0.33
C GLY A 89 3.29 -14.94 0.26
N TYR A 90 2.28 -14.66 -0.57
CA TYR A 90 0.92 -14.45 -0.11
C TYR A 90 0.31 -15.73 0.48
N ILE A 91 0.52 -16.88 -0.15
CA ILE A 91 0.03 -18.18 0.33
C ILE A 91 0.79 -18.63 1.58
N TYR A 92 2.10 -18.33 1.67
CA TYR A 92 2.87 -18.59 2.90
C TYR A 92 2.23 -17.92 4.12
N ALA A 93 1.78 -16.67 3.96
CA ALA A 93 1.08 -15.92 5.01
C ALA A 93 -0.43 -16.25 5.09
N ASN A 94 -1.04 -16.78 4.03
CA ASN A 94 -2.48 -17.02 3.90
C ASN A 94 -2.74 -18.39 3.24
N ARG A 95 -2.64 -19.45 4.04
CA ARG A 95 -2.61 -20.84 3.55
C ARG A 95 -3.79 -21.26 2.65
N ASP A 96 -4.95 -20.63 2.82
CA ASP A 96 -6.18 -20.94 2.07
C ASP A 96 -6.41 -20.02 0.86
N ALA A 97 -5.50 -19.10 0.57
CA ALA A 97 -5.63 -18.17 -0.55
C ALA A 97 -5.56 -18.91 -1.90
N LYS A 98 -6.58 -18.70 -2.74
CA LYS A 98 -6.57 -19.17 -4.13
C LYS A 98 -5.85 -18.16 -5.01
N ARG A 99 -4.99 -18.67 -5.91
CA ARG A 99 -4.35 -17.83 -6.93
C ARG A 99 -5.43 -17.24 -7.86
N THR A 100 -5.38 -15.94 -8.05
CA THR A 100 -6.21 -15.21 -9.01
C THR A 100 -5.31 -14.43 -9.98
N THR A 101 -5.87 -14.04 -11.12
CA THR A 101 -5.24 -13.04 -11.98
C THR A 101 -5.06 -11.74 -11.19
N ARG A 102 -3.93 -11.06 -11.39
CA ARG A 102 -3.57 -9.83 -10.65
C ARG A 102 -3.37 -8.59 -11.54
N ARG A 103 -3.27 -8.81 -12.84
CA ARG A 103 -2.88 -7.86 -13.87
C ARG A 103 -3.68 -8.21 -15.12
N ILE A 104 -4.24 -7.20 -15.79
CA ILE A 104 -4.98 -7.34 -17.06
C ILE A 104 -4.02 -7.20 -18.23
#